data_AF-A0A438ETQ3-F1
#
_entry.id   AF-A0A438ETQ3-F1
#
_cell.length_a   1.000
_cell.length_b   1.000
_cell.length_c   1.000
_cell.angle_alpha   90.00
_cell.angle_beta   90.00
_cell.angle_gamma   90.00
#
_symmetry.space_group_name_H-M   'P 1'
#
loop_
_entity.id
_entity.type
_entity.pdbx_description
1 polymer ?
#
loop_
_entity_poly.entity_id
_entity_poly.type
_entity_poly.pdbx_seq_one_letter_code
_entity_poly.pdbx_strand_id
1 'polypeptide(L)'
;MDLGSFYIPDKNKSSTRGDDAYFISKHHQTIGLADGVAGWAEQGIDGELIIGVRAGDVVVVGTDGLFDNVFVNEMEVAIRVLREEGCLKPQLLAKLLAEQALENSLIKSGDSPYTIAASKEGKFRSGGKPDDITVIVARIVPPMDIL
;
A
#
# COMPACT_ATOMS: atom_id res chain seq x y z
N MET A 1 -23.61 -6.15 -6.59
CA MET A 1 -23.29 -5.69 -5.22
C MET A 1 -24.02 -4.39 -4.99
N ASP A 2 -24.75 -4.26 -3.89
CA ASP A 2 -25.38 -3.00 -3.48
C ASP A 2 -24.38 -2.25 -2.56
N LEU A 3 -24.03 -1.01 -2.90
CA LEU A 3 -22.85 -0.33 -2.34
C LEU A 3 -23.11 1.18 -2.19
N GLY A 4 -22.72 1.72 -1.05
CA GLY A 4 -22.74 3.15 -0.73
C GLY A 4 -21.38 3.62 -0.21
N SER A 5 -21.08 4.90 -0.39
CA SER A 5 -19.90 5.56 0.16
C SER A 5 -20.20 7.01 0.49
N PHE A 6 -19.46 7.58 1.43
CA PHE A 6 -19.55 8.98 1.81
C PHE A 6 -18.20 9.45 2.33
N TYR A 7 -17.75 10.62 1.89
CA TYR A 7 -16.51 11.24 2.33
C TYR A 7 -16.77 12.69 2.74
N ILE A 8 -16.22 13.08 3.89
CA ILE A 8 -16.31 14.43 4.42
C ILE A 8 -14.90 14.98 4.54
N PRO A 9 -14.48 15.92 3.65
CA PRO A 9 -13.18 16.55 3.77
C PRO A 9 -13.12 17.54 4.95
N ASP A 10 -11.98 17.58 5.65
CA ASP A 10 -11.68 18.64 6.61
C ASP A 10 -11.37 19.95 5.86
N LYS A 11 -12.27 20.93 6.01
CA LYS A 11 -12.18 22.23 5.32
C LYS A 11 -11.13 23.18 5.93
N ASN A 12 -10.54 22.82 7.07
CA ASN A 12 -9.57 23.67 7.76
C ASN A 12 -8.11 23.37 7.38
N LYS A 13 -7.85 22.36 6.54
CA LYS A 13 -6.50 22.02 6.05
C LYS A 13 -6.16 22.80 4.78
N SER A 14 -4.89 23.20 4.65
CA SER A 14 -4.38 24.04 3.56
C SER A 14 -4.20 23.29 2.23
N SER A 15 -4.21 21.95 2.24
CA SER A 15 -4.16 21.12 1.04
C SER A 15 -5.52 21.14 0.33
N THR A 16 -5.51 21.29 -0.99
CA THR A 16 -6.73 21.21 -1.82
C THR A 16 -7.27 19.77 -1.95
N ARG A 17 -6.62 18.79 -1.33
CA ARG A 17 -6.88 17.36 -1.45
C ARG A 17 -6.93 16.72 -0.06
N GLY A 18 -7.87 15.80 0.10
CA GLY A 18 -8.11 15.06 1.34
C GLY A 18 -6.93 14.18 1.74
N ASP A 19 -6.78 13.96 3.05
CA ASP A 19 -5.81 12.99 3.58
C ASP A 19 -6.27 11.56 3.36
N ASP A 20 -7.56 11.33 3.09
CA ASP A 20 -8.12 10.00 2.85
C ASP A 20 -8.61 9.87 1.41
N ALA A 21 -8.51 8.65 0.90
CA ALA A 21 -9.01 8.27 -0.40
C ALA A 21 -9.78 6.95 -0.32
N TYR A 22 -10.75 6.80 -1.20
CA TYR A 22 -11.39 5.51 -1.41
C TYR A 22 -11.79 5.36 -2.88
N PHE A 23 -11.95 4.11 -3.32
CA PHE A 23 -12.59 3.83 -4.59
C PHE A 23 -13.55 2.65 -4.48
N ILE A 24 -14.58 2.66 -5.33
CA ILE A 24 -15.51 1.55 -5.48
C ILE A 24 -15.57 1.18 -6.96
N SER A 25 -15.18 -0.06 -7.29
CA SER A 25 -15.39 -0.61 -8.62
C SER A 25 -16.53 -1.62 -8.62
N LYS A 26 -17.69 -1.21 -9.15
CA LYS A 26 -18.85 -2.10 -9.30
C LYS A 26 -18.61 -3.20 -10.34
N HIS A 27 -17.82 -2.91 -11.37
CA HIS A 27 -17.49 -3.85 -12.44
C HIS A 27 -16.53 -4.95 -11.96
N HIS A 28 -15.56 -4.59 -11.11
CA HIS A 28 -14.55 -5.53 -10.61
C HIS A 28 -14.82 -6.04 -9.18
N GLN A 29 -15.94 -5.62 -8.57
CA GLN A 29 -16.32 -5.94 -7.19
C GLN A 29 -15.20 -5.66 -6.16
N THR A 30 -14.50 -4.54 -6.33
CA THR A 30 -13.39 -4.14 -5.46
C THR A 30 -13.68 -2.84 -4.74
N ILE A 31 -13.18 -2.73 -3.51
CA ILE A 31 -13.17 -1.51 -2.72
C ILE A 31 -11.73 -1.25 -2.27
N GLY A 32 -11.32 0.02 -2.27
CA GLY A 32 -10.06 0.46 -1.68
C GLY A 32 -10.34 1.60 -0.73
N LEU A 33 -9.66 1.60 0.42
CA LEU A 33 -9.68 2.65 1.42
C LEU A 33 -8.22 2.95 1.76
N ALA A 34 -7.83 4.22 1.73
CA ALA A 34 -6.48 4.67 2.00
C ALA A 34 -6.53 5.88 2.94
N ASP A 35 -5.80 5.78 4.05
CA ASP A 35 -5.64 6.81 5.09
C ASP A 35 -4.25 7.43 4.91
N GLY A 36 -4.16 8.76 4.93
CA GLY A 36 -2.89 9.50 4.78
C GLY A 36 -2.32 9.62 3.35
N VAL A 37 -3.15 9.69 2.31
CA VAL A 37 -2.71 9.79 0.89
C VAL A 37 -2.25 11.18 0.44
N ALA A 38 -2.37 12.22 1.28
CA ALA A 38 -2.02 13.59 0.86
C ALA A 38 -0.56 13.73 0.37
N GLY A 39 0.38 12.98 0.96
CA GLY A 39 1.78 12.96 0.53
C GLY A 39 2.03 12.28 -0.83
N TRP A 40 1.07 11.52 -1.34
CA TRP A 40 1.17 10.82 -2.62
C TRP A 40 0.92 11.77 -3.81
N ALA A 41 0.22 12.88 -3.57
CA ALA A 41 0.03 13.93 -4.58
C ALA A 41 1.36 14.56 -5.03
N GLU A 42 2.36 14.66 -4.13
CA GLU A 42 3.71 15.12 -4.47
C GLU A 42 4.46 14.14 -5.39
N GLN A 43 4.03 12.88 -5.44
CA GLN A 43 4.54 11.87 -6.36
C GLN A 43 3.70 11.76 -7.65
N GLY A 44 2.76 12.70 -7.86
CA GLY A 44 1.90 12.74 -9.04
C GLY A 44 0.76 11.70 -9.01
N ILE A 45 0.49 11.10 -7.85
CA ILE A 45 -0.59 10.13 -7.67
C ILE A 45 -1.81 10.88 -7.13
N ASP A 46 -2.87 10.96 -7.93
CA ASP A 46 -4.14 11.54 -7.49
C ASP A 46 -4.84 10.58 -6.52
N GLY A 47 -5.49 11.14 -5.50
CA GLY A 47 -6.19 10.35 -4.46
C GLY A 47 -7.35 9.51 -5.01
N GLU A 48 -7.74 9.75 -6.26
CA GLU A 48 -8.65 8.88 -7.00
C GLU A 48 -7.88 8.23 -8.16
N LEU A 49 -7.49 6.97 -7.97
CA LEU A 49 -6.75 6.21 -8.97
C LEU A 49 -7.59 5.01 -9.43
N ILE A 50 -8.04 5.05 -10.68
CA ILE A 50 -8.72 3.93 -11.33
C ILE A 50 -7.69 3.20 -12.18
N ILE A 51 -7.26 2.02 -11.72
CA ILE A 51 -6.39 1.11 -12.47
C ILE A 51 -7.20 -0.10 -12.91
N GLY A 52 -7.18 -0.37 -14.22
CA GLY A 52 -7.68 -1.64 -14.75
C GLY A 52 -6.74 -2.78 -14.35
N VAL A 53 -7.27 -3.80 -13.70
CA VAL A 53 -6.51 -5.00 -13.31
C VAL A 53 -6.82 -6.17 -14.24
N ARG A 54 -5.89 -7.13 -14.29
CA ARG A 54 -5.98 -8.38 -15.04
C ARG A 54 -5.77 -9.57 -14.12
N ALA A 55 -6.26 -10.73 -14.56
CA ALA A 55 -5.97 -11.99 -13.87
C ALA A 55 -4.45 -12.18 -13.75
N GLY A 56 -3.98 -12.52 -12.54
CA GLY A 56 -2.56 -12.63 -12.21
C GLY A 56 -1.98 -11.39 -11.54
N ASP A 57 -2.69 -10.26 -11.50
CA ASP A 57 -2.27 -9.09 -10.75
C ASP A 57 -2.28 -9.37 -9.24
N VAL A 58 -1.36 -8.75 -8.53
CA VAL A 58 -1.24 -8.80 -7.07
C VAL A 58 -1.45 -7.40 -6.54
N VAL A 59 -2.42 -7.25 -5.64
CA VAL A 59 -2.70 -5.99 -4.95
C VAL A 59 -2.20 -6.14 -3.52
N VAL A 60 -1.25 -5.29 -3.13
CA VAL A 60 -0.76 -5.17 -1.75
C VAL A 60 -1.33 -3.88 -1.18
N VAL A 61 -1.97 -4.00 -0.02
CA VAL A 61 -2.51 -2.88 0.76
C VAL A 61 -1.89 -2.97 2.15
N GLY A 62 -1.48 -1.85 2.73
CA GLY A 62 -0.96 -1.83 4.09
C GLY A 62 -1.08 -0.46 4.75
N THR A 63 -0.77 -0.41 6.04
CA THR A 63 -0.62 0.83 6.80
C THR A 63 0.77 1.45 6.57
N ASP A 64 0.99 2.65 7.09
CA ASP A 64 2.30 3.32 7.08
C ASP A 64 3.39 2.44 7.73
N GLY A 65 3.08 1.64 8.76
CA GLY A 65 4.02 0.67 9.32
C GLY A 65 4.68 -0.27 8.29
N LEU A 66 3.98 -0.63 7.20
CA LEU A 66 4.59 -1.33 6.06
C LEU A 66 5.44 -0.38 5.20
N PHE A 67 4.82 0.70 4.71
CA PHE A 67 5.42 1.55 3.67
C PHE A 67 6.54 2.46 4.17
N ASP A 68 6.62 2.73 5.47
CA ASP A 68 7.72 3.44 6.12
C ASP A 68 8.98 2.59 6.24
N ASN A 69 8.84 1.27 6.18
CA ASN A 69 9.91 0.33 6.52
C ASN A 69 10.29 -0.64 5.38
N VAL A 70 9.51 -0.74 4.30
CA VAL A 70 9.82 -1.61 3.15
C VAL A 70 9.73 -0.81 1.87
N PHE A 71 10.77 -0.87 1.05
CA PHE A 71 10.80 -0.23 -0.26
C PHE A 71 9.97 -1.00 -1.29
N VAL A 72 9.36 -0.27 -2.24
CA VAL A 72 8.56 -0.88 -3.32
C VAL A 72 9.35 -1.92 -4.11
N ASN A 73 10.64 -1.67 -4.41
CA ASN A 73 11.49 -2.62 -5.11
C ASN A 73 11.73 -3.93 -4.33
N GLU A 74 11.79 -3.88 -2.99
CA GLU A 74 11.90 -5.07 -2.14
C GLU A 74 10.60 -5.89 -2.21
N MET A 75 9.44 -5.22 -2.22
CA MET A 75 8.14 -5.88 -2.41
C MET A 75 8.06 -6.56 -3.78
N GLU A 76 8.48 -5.88 -4.85
CA GLU A 76 8.52 -6.43 -6.21
C GLU A 76 9.42 -7.66 -6.30
N VAL A 77 10.58 -7.65 -5.64
CA VAL A 77 11.48 -8.80 -5.57
C VAL A 77 10.81 -9.98 -4.86
N ALA A 78 10.15 -9.75 -3.72
CA ALA A 78 9.44 -10.80 -2.99
C ALA A 78 8.31 -11.42 -3.85
N ILE A 79 7.53 -10.59 -4.54
CA ILE A 79 6.46 -11.05 -5.45
C ILE A 79 7.04 -11.89 -6.59
N ARG A 80 8.13 -11.43 -7.21
CA ARG A 80 8.79 -12.12 -8.33
C ARG A 80 9.29 -13.50 -7.91
N VAL A 81 10.05 -13.58 -6.81
CA VAL A 81 10.62 -14.83 -6.31
C VAL A 81 9.52 -15.83 -6.00
N LEU A 82 8.50 -15.45 -5.23
CA LEU A 82 7.39 -16.36 -4.90
C LEU A 82 6.61 -16.82 -6.14
N ARG A 83 6.51 -15.97 -7.17
CA ARG A 83 5.85 -16.30 -8.43
C ARG A 83 6.66 -17.31 -9.24
N GLU A 84 7.96 -17.09 -9.37
CA GLU A 84 8.89 -17.97 -10.10
C GLU A 84 8.97 -19.36 -9.45
N GLU A 85 8.95 -19.41 -8.11
CA GLU A 85 8.91 -20.66 -7.34
C GLU A 85 7.52 -21.33 -7.32
N GLY A 86 6.51 -20.73 -7.96
CA GLY A 86 5.14 -21.28 -8.01
C GLY A 86 4.42 -21.32 -6.65
N CYS A 87 4.94 -20.62 -5.65
CA CYS A 87 4.45 -20.65 -4.27
C CYS A 87 3.74 -19.35 -3.83
N LEU A 88 3.53 -18.41 -4.76
CA LEU A 88 2.83 -17.15 -4.52
C LEU A 88 1.39 -17.36 -4.03
N LYS A 89 1.24 -17.31 -2.71
CA LYS A 89 -0.04 -17.31 -1.99
C LYS A 89 -0.19 -15.94 -1.30
N PRO A 90 -1.37 -15.29 -1.38
CA PRO A 90 -1.58 -13.98 -0.75
C PRO A 90 -1.21 -13.95 0.73
N GLN A 91 -1.58 -14.98 1.49
CA GLN A 91 -1.27 -15.09 2.92
C GLN A 91 0.23 -15.17 3.19
N LEU A 92 0.98 -15.89 2.35
CA LEU A 92 2.43 -16.00 2.49
C LEU A 92 3.11 -14.66 2.19
N LEU A 93 2.71 -13.98 1.11
CA LEU A 93 3.26 -12.68 0.77
C LEU A 93 2.94 -11.64 1.85
N ALA A 94 1.68 -11.58 2.31
CA ALA A 94 1.26 -10.65 3.37
C ALA A 94 2.12 -10.83 4.63
N LYS A 95 2.34 -12.09 5.04
CA LYS A 95 3.19 -12.44 6.17
C LYS A 95 4.63 -12.00 5.95
N LEU A 96 5.24 -12.34 4.81
CA LEU A 96 6.63 -12.01 4.50
C LEU A 96 6.87 -10.49 4.49
N LEU A 97 5.95 -9.72 3.89
CA LEU A 97 6.05 -8.27 3.87
C LEU A 97 5.90 -7.66 5.27
N ALA A 98 4.99 -8.18 6.09
CA ALA A 98 4.82 -7.73 7.47
C ALA A 98 6.04 -8.07 8.34
N GLU A 99 6.62 -9.26 8.20
CA GLU A 99 7.84 -9.68 8.90
C GLU A 99 9.04 -8.82 8.48
N GLN A 100 9.23 -8.59 7.19
CA GLN A 100 10.29 -7.70 6.68
C GLN A 100 10.12 -6.26 7.19
N ALA A 101 8.89 -5.72 7.19
CA ALA A 101 8.61 -4.39 7.73
C ALA A 101 8.96 -4.31 9.22
N LEU A 102 8.61 -5.34 10.00
CA LEU A 102 8.92 -5.39 11.42
C LEU A 102 10.44 -5.41 11.64
N GLU A 103 11.17 -6.27 10.94
CA GLU A 103 12.63 -6.35 11.03
C GLU A 103 13.28 -5.01 10.69
N ASN A 104 12.87 -4.38 9.58
CA ASN A 104 13.39 -3.09 9.15
C ASN A 104 13.05 -1.97 10.14
N SER A 105 11.85 -1.99 10.76
CA SER A 105 11.42 -1.00 11.75
C SER A 105 12.31 -0.95 12.99
N LEU A 106 12.99 -2.07 13.31
CA LEU A 106 13.85 -2.20 14.48
C LEU A 106 15.29 -1.73 14.21
N ILE A 107 15.70 -1.63 12.94
CA ILE A 107 17.03 -1.15 12.56
C ILE A 107 17.15 0.34 12.90
N LYS A 108 18.18 0.71 13.68
CA LYS A 108 18.35 2.08 14.20
C LYS A 108 19.23 2.99 13.34
N SER A 109 19.81 2.47 12.26
CA SER A 109 20.72 3.21 11.39
C SER A 109 20.52 2.85 9.94
N GLY A 110 20.89 3.77 9.05
CA GLY A 110 20.68 3.62 7.61
C GLY A 110 19.40 4.29 7.13
N ASP A 111 19.12 4.13 5.84
CA ASP A 111 17.98 4.73 5.17
C ASP A 111 16.79 3.76 5.12
N SER A 112 15.61 4.29 5.40
CA SER A 112 14.32 3.66 5.20
C SER A 112 13.45 4.58 4.32
N PRO A 113 12.33 4.08 3.76
CA PRO A 113 11.36 4.96 3.10
C PRO A 113 10.96 6.16 3.98
N TYR A 114 10.76 5.92 5.28
CA TYR A 114 10.48 6.96 6.26
C TYR A 114 11.59 8.01 6.37
N THR A 115 12.86 7.62 6.47
CA THR A 115 13.96 8.60 6.60
C THR A 115 14.15 9.40 5.33
N ILE A 116 13.95 8.77 4.17
CA ILE A 116 14.03 9.45 2.86
C ILE A 116 12.90 10.47 2.73
N ALA A 117 11.67 10.11 3.11
CA ALA A 117 10.54 11.03 3.14
C ALA A 117 10.77 12.19 4.12
N ALA A 118 11.21 11.90 5.34
CA ALA A 118 11.55 12.91 6.34
C ALA A 118 12.65 13.88 5.85
N SER A 119 13.68 13.36 5.16
CA SER A 119 14.77 14.16 4.61
C SER A 119 14.29 15.16 3.56
N LYS A 120 13.32 14.78 2.71
CA LYS A 120 12.70 15.70 1.73
C LYS A 120 11.96 16.86 2.40
N GLU A 121 11.47 16.67 3.63
CA GLU A 121 10.87 17.71 4.46
C GLU A 121 11.89 18.46 5.34
N GLY A 122 13.20 18.22 5.16
CA GLY A 122 14.26 18.83 5.98
C GLY A 122 14.37 18.26 7.39
N LYS A 123 13.74 17.12 7.67
CA LYS A 123 13.83 16.41 8.95
C LYS A 123 14.86 15.28 8.86
N PHE A 124 15.89 15.35 9.69
CA PHE A 124 16.91 14.30 9.75
C PHE A 124 16.47 13.19 10.72
N ARG A 125 16.23 12.01 10.17
CA ARG A 125 15.92 10.77 10.88
C ARG A 125 16.90 9.68 10.42
N SER A 126 17.04 8.61 11.19
CA SER A 126 17.84 7.44 10.79
C SER A 126 17.19 6.15 11.27
N GLY A 127 17.35 5.07 10.49
CA GLY A 127 16.76 3.77 10.76
C GLY A 127 15.30 3.65 10.33
N GLY A 128 14.67 2.54 10.73
CA GLY A 128 13.25 2.31 10.55
C GLY A 128 12.39 3.07 11.57
N LYS A 129 11.07 3.04 11.33
CA LYS A 129 10.04 3.63 12.18
C LYS A 129 9.21 2.50 12.83
N PRO A 130 9.42 2.18 14.12
CA PRO A 130 8.56 1.24 14.83
C PRO A 130 7.11 1.73 14.83
N ASP A 131 6.18 0.93 14.31
CA ASP A 131 4.76 1.27 14.17
C ASP A 131 3.90 0.01 14.09
N ASP A 132 2.57 0.17 14.13
CA ASP A 132 1.63 -0.92 13.87
C ASP A 132 1.65 -1.32 12.39
N ILE A 133 1.84 -2.61 12.12
CA ILE A 133 2.00 -3.14 10.76
C ILE A 133 0.77 -3.97 10.40
N THR A 134 0.03 -3.50 9.40
CA THR A 134 -1.07 -4.27 8.78
C THR A 134 -0.79 -4.43 7.29
N VAL A 135 -0.92 -5.67 6.78
CA VAL A 135 -0.74 -6.00 5.37
C VAL A 135 -1.88 -6.89 4.89
N ILE A 136 -2.54 -6.48 3.81
CA ILE A 136 -3.55 -7.25 3.08
C ILE A 136 -3.02 -7.49 1.67
N VAL A 137 -3.06 -8.74 1.22
CA VAL A 137 -2.70 -9.11 -0.14
C VAL A 137 -3.90 -9.76 -0.81
N ALA A 138 -4.22 -9.30 -2.02
CA ALA A 138 -5.19 -9.93 -2.90
C ALA A 138 -4.52 -10.34 -4.21
N ARG A 139 -4.95 -11.47 -4.77
CA ARG A 139 -4.58 -11.89 -6.13
C ARG A 139 -5.82 -11.84 -7.00
N ILE A 140 -5.74 -11.10 -8.10
CA ILE A 140 -6.82 -11.05 -9.08
C ILE A 140 -6.85 -12.37 -9.84
N VAL A 141 -7.99 -13.04 -9.80
CA VAL A 141 -8.22 -14.31 -10.50
C VAL A 141 -9.15 -14.08 -11.68
N PRO A 142 -9.10 -14.94 -12.72
CA PRO A 142 -10.09 -14.89 -13.79
C PRO A 142 -11.52 -14.96 -13.22
N PRO A 143 -12.51 -14.34 -13.89
CA PRO A 143 -13.91 -14.60 -13.59
C PRO A 143 -14.14 -16.13 -13.62
N MET A 144 -14.82 -16.65 -12.60
CA MET A 144 -15.29 -18.04 -12.66
C MET A 144 -16.36 -18.10 -13.74
N ASP A 145 -16.13 -18.87 -14.80
CA ASP A 145 -17.20 -19.27 -15.71
C ASP A 145 -18.19 -20.13 -14.91
N ILE A 146 -19.31 -19.53 -14.51
CA ILE A 146 -20.44 -20.29 -13.99
C ILE A 146 -21.04 -20.98 -15.22
N LEU A 147 -20.71 -22.26 -15.39
CA LEU A 147 -21.37 -23.17 -16.35
C LEU A 147 -22.88 -23.25 -16.11
#